data_AF-A0AA90TXA6-F1
#
_entry.id   AF-A0AA90TXA6-F1
#
_cell.length_a   1.000
_cell.length_b   1.000
_cell.length_c   1.000
_cell.angle_alpha   90.00
_cell.angle_beta   90.00
_cell.angle_gamma   90.00
#
_symmetry.space_group_name_H-M   'P 1'
#
loop_
_entity.id
_entity.type
_entity.pdbx_description
1 polymer ?
#
loop_
_entity_poly.entity_id
_entity_poly.type
_entity_poly.pdbx_seq_one_letter_code
_entity_poly.pdbx_strand_id
1 'polypeptide(L)'
;MRTTVTSVIFLIAILAIIVFLAVTKIDTMSKSEKAVTNASKKNVLTQTIAVLCIFLFVGIGGYVWRSNNITSQTDSTQTILTGQLTDFAKIESDMLNKINSKDFSSAKKGADKLEHQWDTSEAKLRKIDGTTWTQIDGTIDVVLAAVRSSTPDITHCKSALNDSLSVIKGANK
;
A
#
# COMPACT_ATOMS: atom_id res chain seq x y z
N MET A 1 4.12 -8.91 -19.66
CA MET A 1 5.49 -8.62 -19.20
C MET A 1 5.54 -8.54 -17.67
N ARG A 2 5.73 -9.65 -16.95
CA ARG A 2 5.90 -9.64 -15.48
C ARG A 2 7.22 -10.28 -15.01
N THR A 3 7.94 -10.92 -15.93
CA THR A 3 9.17 -11.67 -15.62
C THR A 3 10.42 -10.79 -15.57
N THR A 4 10.45 -9.66 -16.28
CA THR A 4 11.65 -8.83 -16.38
C THR A 4 12.01 -8.15 -15.05
N VAL A 5 11.02 -7.65 -14.30
CA VAL A 5 11.26 -6.89 -13.07
C VAL A 5 11.84 -7.78 -11.98
N THR A 6 11.32 -9.01 -11.82
CA THR A 6 11.85 -9.96 -10.85
C THR A 6 13.27 -10.40 -11.22
N SER A 7 13.54 -10.66 -12.50
CA SER A 7 14.88 -11.02 -12.98
C SER A 7 15.91 -9.91 -12.75
N VAL A 8 15.53 -8.64 -12.93
CA VAL A 8 16.43 -7.49 -12.67
C VAL A 8 16.74 -7.35 -11.18
N ILE A 9 15.75 -7.56 -10.30
CA ILE A 9 15.96 -7.54 -8.84
C ILE A 9 16.93 -8.65 -8.42
N PHE A 10 16.74 -9.88 -8.91
CA PHE A 10 17.65 -10.99 -8.63
C PHE A 10 19.06 -10.72 -9.17
N LEU A 11 19.19 -10.13 -10.36
CA LEU A 11 20.48 -9.78 -10.95
C LEU A 11 21.27 -8.77 -10.09
N ILE A 12 20.59 -7.73 -9.61
CA ILE A 12 21.21 -6.70 -8.74
C ILE A 12 21.61 -7.32 -7.40
N ALA A 13 20.77 -8.19 -6.82
CA ALA A 13 21.08 -8.87 -5.56
C ALA A 13 22.32 -9.78 -5.68
N ILE A 14 22.43 -10.54 -6.78
CA ILE A 14 23.60 -11.39 -7.04
C ILE A 14 24.87 -10.55 -7.21
N LEU A 15 24.79 -9.45 -7.97
CA LEU A 15 25.93 -8.55 -8.19
C LEU A 15 26.45 -7.95 -6.86
N ALA A 16 25.54 -7.53 -5.97
CA ALA A 16 25.90 -6.98 -4.67
C ALA A 16 26.63 -8.01 -3.78
N ILE A 17 26.18 -9.27 -3.79
CA ILE A 17 26.83 -10.36 -3.04
C ILE A 17 28.25 -10.61 -3.58
N ILE A 18 28.43 -10.62 -4.90
CA ILE A 18 29.74 -10.83 -5.53
C ILE A 18 30.72 -9.72 -5.13
N VAL A 19 30.29 -8.46 -5.19
CA VAL A 19 31.12 -7.31 -4.79
C VAL A 19 31.48 -7.38 -3.30
N PHE A 20 30.50 -7.71 -2.44
CA PHE A 20 30.73 -7.87 -1.00
C PHE A 20 31.77 -8.97 -0.72
N LEU A 21 31.66 -10.13 -1.37
CA LEU A 21 32.63 -11.22 -1.24
C LEU A 21 34.02 -10.83 -1.77
N ALA A 22 34.08 -10.06 -2.86
CA ALA A 22 35.34 -9.59 -3.43
C ALA A 22 36.08 -8.64 -2.47
N VAL A 23 35.37 -7.70 -1.84
CA VAL A 23 35.95 -6.80 -0.84
C VAL A 23 36.36 -7.55 0.43
N THR A 24 35.53 -8.49 0.91
CA THR A 24 35.80 -9.24 2.15
C THR A 24 36.95 -10.25 2.01
N LYS A 25 37.21 -10.78 0.81
CA LYS A 25 38.35 -11.67 0.51
C LYS A 25 39.71 -10.96 0.58
N ILE A 26 39.75 -9.65 0.31
CA ILE A 26 40.97 -8.84 0.41
C ILE A 26 41.41 -8.69 1.88
N ASP A 27 40.46 -8.64 2.81
CA ASP A 27 40.72 -8.47 4.24
C ASP A 27 41.19 -9.75 4.95
N THR A 28 41.15 -10.91 4.27
CA THR A 28 41.56 -12.21 4.85
C THR A 28 42.98 -12.65 4.49
N MET A 29 43.72 -11.89 3.65
CA MET A 29 45.13 -12.13 3.34
C MET A 29 46.04 -11.07 3.96
N SER A 30 46.00 -10.92 5.28
CA SER A 30 47.14 -10.37 6.02
C SER A 30 47.24 -11.03 7.39
N LYS A 31 48.26 -11.87 7.54
CA LYS A 31 48.71 -12.41 8.83
C LYS A 31 50.14 -11.95 9.05
N SER A 32 50.36 -11.07 10.04
CA SER A 32 51.38 -11.24 11.08
C SER A 32 51.32 -10.13 12.16
N GLU A 33 51.07 -10.56 13.42
CA GLU A 33 51.55 -10.04 14.74
C GLU A 33 51.47 -8.53 15.11
N LYS A 34 50.99 -8.02 16.27
CA LYS A 34 50.88 -8.52 17.67
C LYS A 34 49.80 -7.79 18.50
N ALA A 35 49.52 -8.41 19.66
CA ALA A 35 49.22 -7.83 20.98
C ALA A 35 47.74 -7.71 21.44
N VAL A 36 47.52 -8.35 22.60
CA VAL A 36 46.29 -8.47 23.39
C VAL A 36 45.94 -7.15 24.07
N THR A 37 44.68 -6.71 23.99
CA THR A 37 43.95 -6.10 25.11
C THR A 37 42.44 -6.30 24.96
N ASN A 38 41.82 -6.85 26.00
CA ASN A 38 40.39 -7.10 26.15
C ASN A 38 39.55 -5.82 25.99
N ALA A 39 38.54 -5.82 25.12
CA ALA A 39 37.34 -5.01 25.31
C ALA A 39 36.16 -5.46 24.43
N SER A 40 35.02 -5.69 25.11
CA SER A 40 33.66 -5.47 24.60
C SER A 40 33.04 -6.50 23.65
N LYS A 41 32.47 -7.56 24.22
CA LYS A 41 31.36 -8.36 23.65
C LYS A 41 30.11 -7.52 23.28
N LYS A 42 30.09 -6.20 23.56
CA LYS A 42 28.93 -5.31 23.27
C LYS A 42 28.84 -4.93 21.79
N ASN A 43 29.96 -4.96 21.05
CA ASN A 43 29.98 -4.46 19.68
C ASN A 43 29.30 -5.40 18.68
N VAL A 44 29.30 -6.71 18.95
CA VAL A 44 28.65 -7.71 18.07
C VAL A 44 27.14 -7.56 18.11
N LEU A 45 26.55 -7.37 19.29
CA LEU A 45 25.11 -7.18 19.46
C LEU A 45 24.62 -5.87 18.82
N THR A 46 25.41 -4.79 18.98
CA THR A 46 25.13 -3.50 18.34
C THR A 46 25.21 -3.59 16.82
N GLN A 47 26.13 -4.41 16.29
CA GLN A 47 26.26 -4.64 14.85
C GLN A 47 25.08 -5.44 14.27
N THR A 48 24.57 -6.46 14.98
CA THR A 48 23.38 -7.21 14.53
C THR A 48 22.11 -6.35 14.57
N ILE A 49 21.96 -5.49 15.58
CA ILE A 49 20.82 -4.56 15.69
C ILE A 49 20.85 -3.52 14.57
N ALA A 50 22.02 -2.97 14.23
CA ALA A 50 22.15 -2.03 13.12
C ALA A 50 21.79 -2.67 11.77
N VAL A 51 22.23 -3.90 11.52
CA VAL A 51 21.88 -4.65 10.30
C VAL A 51 20.37 -4.95 10.23
N LEU A 52 19.75 -5.32 11.35
CA LEU A 52 18.31 -5.59 11.41
C LEU A 52 17.47 -4.32 11.16
N CYS A 53 17.88 -3.18 11.72
CA CYS A 53 17.23 -1.90 11.47
C CYS A 53 17.34 -1.49 10.00
N ILE A 54 18.49 -1.66 9.35
CA ILE A 54 18.66 -1.38 7.92
C ILE A 54 17.73 -2.27 7.08
N PHE A 55 17.64 -3.57 7.40
CA PHE A 55 16.70 -4.48 6.72
C PHE A 55 15.24 -4.05 6.88
N LEU A 56 14.84 -3.60 8.08
CA LEU A 56 13.48 -3.12 8.34
C LEU A 56 13.18 -1.80 7.60
N PHE A 57 14.13 -0.85 7.57
CA PHE A 57 13.95 0.41 6.86
C PHE A 57 13.97 0.26 5.33
N VAL A 58 14.77 -0.66 4.78
CA VAL A 58 14.76 -1.00 3.34
C VAL A 58 13.47 -1.75 2.97
N GLY A 59 12.95 -2.61 3.87
CA GLY A 59 11.68 -3.31 3.68
C GLY A 59 10.47 -2.38 3.69
N ILE A 60 10.40 -1.46 4.66
CA ILE A 60 9.29 -0.49 4.79
C ILE A 60 9.39 0.62 3.74
N GLY A 61 10.59 1.15 3.49
CA GLY A 61 10.83 2.14 2.44
C GLY A 61 10.55 1.60 1.04
N GLY A 62 10.89 0.33 0.78
CA GLY A 62 10.54 -0.36 -0.46
C GLY A 62 9.03 -0.57 -0.62
N TYR A 63 8.30 -0.86 0.46
CA TYR A 63 6.84 -1.03 0.41
C TYR A 63 6.11 0.30 0.13
N VAL A 64 6.50 1.38 0.82
CA VAL A 64 5.89 2.71 0.65
C VAL A 64 6.30 3.36 -0.69
N TRP A 65 7.53 3.15 -1.16
CA TRP A 65 7.93 3.62 -2.49
C TRP A 65 7.20 2.85 -3.61
N ARG A 66 6.99 1.55 -3.42
CA ARG A 66 6.28 0.72 -4.40
C ARG A 66 4.78 1.00 -4.41
N SER A 67 4.15 1.34 -3.29
CA SER A 67 2.76 1.81 -3.27
C SER A 67 2.59 3.19 -3.91
N ASN A 68 3.60 4.07 -3.80
CA ASN A 68 3.51 5.43 -4.34
C ASN A 68 3.88 5.55 -5.82
N ASN A 69 4.46 4.51 -6.44
CA ASN A 69 4.88 4.51 -7.85
C ASN A 69 4.17 3.44 -8.72
N ILE A 70 2.98 2.95 -8.34
CA ILE A 70 2.14 2.17 -9.26
C ILE A 70 1.44 3.14 -10.23
N THR A 71 2.21 3.81 -11.09
CA THR A 71 1.69 4.18 -12.41
C THR A 71 1.86 2.94 -13.28
N SER A 72 0.83 2.11 -13.30
CA SER A 72 0.72 1.04 -14.30
C SER A 72 0.45 1.68 -15.65
N GLN A 73 1.51 2.09 -16.35
CA GLN A 73 1.43 2.28 -17.80
C GLN A 73 1.41 0.88 -18.42
N THR A 74 0.21 0.31 -18.58
CA THR A 74 -0.02 -0.81 -19.48
C THR A 74 -0.77 -0.27 -20.68
N ASP A 75 -0.03 -0.01 -21.75
CA ASP A 75 -0.59 0.10 -23.10
C ASP A 75 -1.15 -1.25 -23.49
N SER A 76 -2.40 -1.44 -23.14
CA SER A 76 -3.36 -2.35 -23.72
C SER A 76 -4.66 -1.59 -23.66
N THR A 77 -5.57 -1.75 -24.62
CA THR A 77 -6.91 -1.15 -24.62
C THR A 77 -7.71 -1.65 -23.41
N GLN A 78 -7.35 -1.15 -22.22
CA GLN A 78 -7.90 -1.50 -20.93
C GLN A 78 -9.22 -0.77 -20.84
N THR A 79 -10.31 -1.52 -20.71
CA THR A 79 -11.58 -0.93 -20.33
C THR A 79 -11.38 -0.37 -18.92
N ILE A 80 -11.26 0.95 -18.80
CA ILE A 80 -11.07 1.65 -17.52
C ILE A 80 -12.45 1.84 -16.88
N LEU A 81 -12.53 1.91 -15.55
CA LEU A 81 -13.78 2.15 -14.82
C LEU A 81 -14.39 3.56 -15.05
N THR A 82 -13.80 4.37 -15.93
CA THR A 82 -14.26 5.70 -16.32
C THR A 82 -15.76 5.71 -16.62
N GLY A 83 -16.48 6.63 -15.98
CA GLY A 83 -17.92 6.80 -16.09
C GLY A 83 -18.77 5.76 -15.33
N GLN A 84 -18.22 4.61 -14.94
CA GLN A 84 -18.97 3.55 -14.24
C GLN A 84 -19.14 3.83 -12.74
N LEU A 85 -18.38 4.78 -12.17
CA LEU A 85 -18.32 4.99 -10.73
C LEU A 85 -19.06 6.24 -10.23
N THR A 86 -19.74 6.94 -11.13
CA THR A 86 -20.41 8.21 -10.84
C THR A 86 -21.45 8.10 -9.73
N ASP A 87 -22.23 7.02 -9.71
CA ASP A 87 -23.26 6.80 -8.69
C ASP A 87 -22.66 6.52 -7.31
N PHE A 88 -21.55 5.76 -7.24
CA PHE A 88 -20.82 5.51 -5.98
C PHE A 88 -20.24 6.82 -5.43
N ALA A 89 -19.60 7.62 -6.29
CA ALA A 89 -19.08 8.93 -5.90
C ALA A 89 -20.18 9.86 -5.36
N LYS A 90 -21.38 9.78 -5.92
CA LYS A 90 -22.54 10.54 -5.45
C LYS A 90 -23.01 10.04 -4.08
N ILE A 91 -23.13 8.73 -3.88
CA ILE A 91 -23.54 8.15 -2.59
C ILE A 91 -22.55 8.54 -1.48
N GLU A 92 -21.25 8.40 -1.71
CA GLU A 92 -20.24 8.78 -0.72
C GLU A 92 -20.23 10.30 -0.45
N SER A 93 -20.44 11.13 -1.47
CA SER A 93 -20.58 12.59 -1.28
C SER A 93 -21.82 12.93 -0.44
N ASP A 94 -22.94 12.26 -0.70
CA ASP A 94 -24.17 12.41 0.08
C ASP A 94 -23.95 11.95 1.53
N MET A 95 -23.24 10.83 1.76
CA MET A 95 -22.86 10.36 3.10
C MET A 95 -21.96 11.35 3.82
N LEU A 96 -20.95 11.93 3.14
CA LEU A 96 -20.06 12.94 3.71
C LEU A 96 -20.85 14.16 4.19
N ASN A 97 -21.84 14.60 3.41
CA ASN A 97 -22.75 15.68 3.81
C ASN A 97 -23.56 15.31 5.07
N LYS A 98 -24.03 14.06 5.18
CA LYS A 98 -24.71 13.57 6.39
C LYS A 98 -23.81 13.55 7.61
N ILE A 99 -22.57 13.07 7.47
CA ILE A 99 -21.56 13.10 8.54
C ILE A 99 -21.24 14.54 8.97
N ASN A 100 -21.11 15.47 8.02
CA ASN A 100 -20.92 16.89 8.31
C ASN A 100 -22.07 17.49 9.13
N SER A 101 -23.30 17.08 8.86
CA SER A 101 -24.50 17.48 9.60
C SER A 101 -24.76 16.64 10.87
N LYS A 102 -23.83 15.75 11.26
CA LYS A 102 -23.97 14.82 12.39
C LYS A 102 -25.18 13.87 12.30
N ASP A 103 -25.69 13.65 11.09
CA ASP A 103 -26.80 12.73 10.80
C ASP A 103 -26.25 11.32 10.51
N PHE A 104 -25.76 10.65 11.56
CA PHE A 104 -25.18 9.31 11.44
C PHE A 104 -26.20 8.24 11.03
N SER A 105 -27.48 8.42 11.38
CA SER A 105 -28.54 7.48 10.99
C SER A 105 -28.73 7.45 9.48
N SER A 106 -28.83 8.63 8.84
CA SER A 106 -28.89 8.69 7.38
C SER A 106 -27.58 8.27 6.72
N ALA A 107 -26.43 8.57 7.33
CA ALA A 107 -25.14 8.11 6.80
C ALA A 107 -25.04 6.58 6.78
N LYS A 108 -25.52 5.89 7.82
CA LYS A 108 -25.59 4.41 7.86
C LYS A 108 -26.48 3.84 6.76
N LYS A 109 -27.65 4.44 6.52
CA LYS A 109 -28.50 4.06 5.37
C LYS A 109 -27.79 4.27 4.02
N GLY A 110 -26.98 5.33 3.92
CA GLY A 110 -26.12 5.56 2.77
C GLY A 110 -25.07 4.46 2.59
N ALA A 111 -24.44 4.02 3.68
CA ALA A 111 -23.50 2.91 3.69
C ALA A 111 -24.17 1.59 3.24
N ASP A 112 -25.39 1.31 3.71
CA ASP A 112 -26.19 0.14 3.29
C ASP A 112 -26.52 0.17 1.79
N LYS A 113 -26.85 1.36 1.28
CA LYS A 113 -27.06 1.54 -0.15
C LYS A 113 -25.76 1.36 -0.95
N LEU A 114 -24.65 1.91 -0.45
CA LEU A 114 -23.33 1.84 -1.09
C LEU A 114 -22.91 0.37 -1.26
N GLU A 115 -22.89 -0.38 -0.16
CA GLU A 115 -22.56 -1.82 -0.14
C GLU A 115 -23.43 -2.60 -1.12
N HIS A 116 -24.76 -2.44 -1.02
CA HIS A 116 -25.68 -3.18 -1.88
C HIS A 116 -25.44 -2.92 -3.38
N GLN A 117 -25.22 -1.65 -3.77
CA GLN A 117 -24.94 -1.31 -5.16
C GLN A 117 -23.56 -1.80 -5.62
N TRP A 118 -22.57 -1.74 -4.73
CA TRP A 118 -21.21 -2.20 -5.01
C TRP A 118 -21.19 -3.70 -5.27
N ASP A 119 -21.78 -4.49 -4.37
CA ASP A 119 -21.90 -5.95 -4.48
C ASP A 119 -22.65 -6.36 -5.76
N THR A 120 -23.76 -5.68 -6.06
CA THR A 120 -24.54 -5.94 -7.27
C THR A 120 -23.73 -5.67 -8.54
N SER A 121 -22.77 -4.74 -8.47
CA SER A 121 -21.93 -4.34 -9.60
C SER A 121 -20.60 -5.10 -9.65
N GLU A 122 -20.23 -5.85 -8.61
CA GLU A 122 -18.92 -6.49 -8.41
C GLU A 122 -18.45 -7.25 -9.65
N ALA A 123 -19.25 -8.21 -10.11
CA ALA A 123 -18.88 -9.07 -11.22
C ALA A 123 -18.59 -8.28 -12.51
N LYS A 124 -19.34 -7.20 -12.75
CA LYS A 124 -19.16 -6.32 -13.91
C LYS A 124 -17.91 -5.47 -13.76
N LEU A 125 -17.76 -4.76 -12.63
CA LEU A 125 -16.66 -3.83 -12.40
C LEU A 125 -15.31 -4.57 -12.32
N ARG A 126 -15.25 -5.70 -11.62
CA ARG A 126 -14.04 -6.52 -11.51
C ARG A 126 -13.62 -7.13 -12.85
N LYS A 127 -14.57 -7.41 -13.75
CA LYS A 127 -14.27 -7.89 -15.11
C LYS A 127 -13.71 -6.78 -15.99
N ILE A 128 -14.14 -5.54 -15.80
CA ILE A 128 -13.66 -4.36 -16.53
C ILE A 128 -12.22 -4.06 -16.11
N ASP A 129 -12.00 -3.85 -14.81
CA ASP A 129 -10.69 -3.56 -14.25
C ASP A 129 -10.59 -4.10 -12.82
N GLY A 130 -10.12 -5.34 -12.69
CA GLY A 130 -9.98 -5.99 -11.39
C GLY A 130 -8.96 -5.33 -10.47
N THR A 131 -7.93 -4.66 -11.01
CA THR A 131 -6.89 -4.05 -10.17
C THR A 131 -7.43 -2.78 -9.52
N THR A 132 -8.02 -1.89 -10.33
CA THR A 132 -8.64 -0.66 -9.82
C THR A 132 -9.86 -0.99 -8.96
N TRP A 133 -10.64 -2.02 -9.33
CA TRP A 133 -11.74 -2.50 -8.50
C TRP A 133 -11.27 -2.90 -7.10
N THR A 134 -10.23 -3.74 -6.96
CA THR A 134 -9.70 -4.15 -5.64
C THR A 134 -9.20 -2.96 -4.81
N GLN A 135 -8.64 -1.94 -5.46
CA GLN A 135 -8.21 -0.73 -4.76
C GLN A 135 -9.40 0.05 -4.19
N ILE A 136 -10.47 0.22 -4.97
CA ILE A 136 -11.69 0.92 -4.53
C ILE A 136 -12.44 0.09 -3.47
N ASP A 137 -12.51 -1.22 -3.66
CA ASP A 137 -13.15 -2.16 -2.74
C ASP A 137 -12.60 -1.99 -1.30
N GLY A 138 -11.27 -1.96 -1.17
CA GLY A 138 -10.63 -1.74 0.12
C GLY A 138 -10.92 -0.36 0.74
N THR A 139 -11.15 0.69 -0.06
CA THR A 139 -11.54 2.01 0.51
C THR A 139 -13.00 2.02 0.94
N ILE A 140 -13.88 1.35 0.20
CA ILE A 140 -15.29 1.17 0.55
C ILE A 140 -15.40 0.38 1.86
N ASP A 141 -14.62 -0.70 2.04
CA ASP A 141 -14.58 -1.47 3.30
C ASP A 141 -14.29 -0.57 4.51
N VAL A 142 -13.30 0.33 4.38
CA VAL A 142 -12.94 1.29 5.44
C VAL A 142 -14.09 2.27 5.70
N VAL A 143 -14.76 2.77 4.65
CA VAL A 143 -15.95 3.63 4.78
C VAL A 143 -17.08 2.90 5.52
N LEU A 144 -17.41 1.68 5.12
CA LEU A 144 -18.47 0.88 5.73
C LEU A 144 -18.16 0.62 7.20
N ALA A 145 -16.93 0.22 7.52
CA ALA A 145 -16.48 -0.03 8.90
C ALA A 145 -16.58 1.24 9.77
N ALA A 146 -16.11 2.39 9.26
CA ALA A 146 -16.12 3.64 10.01
C ALA A 146 -17.55 4.15 10.27
N VAL A 147 -18.38 4.21 9.22
CA VAL A 147 -19.73 4.79 9.29
C VAL A 147 -20.69 3.90 10.07
N ARG A 148 -20.57 2.58 9.93
CA ARG A 148 -21.47 1.62 10.61
C ARG A 148 -21.05 1.27 12.03
N SER A 149 -19.90 1.75 12.50
CA SER A 149 -19.48 1.61 13.90
C SER A 149 -20.64 1.87 14.87
N SER A 150 -20.66 1.13 15.97
CA SER A 150 -21.62 1.35 17.06
C SER A 150 -21.49 2.75 17.65
N THR A 151 -20.27 3.30 17.64
CA THR A 151 -19.92 4.65 18.08
C THR A 151 -19.09 5.33 16.97
N PRO A 152 -19.76 5.83 15.91
CA PRO A 152 -19.06 6.39 14.76
C PRO A 152 -18.35 7.69 15.14
N ASP A 153 -17.04 7.75 14.92
CA ASP A 153 -16.25 8.96 15.10
C ASP A 153 -16.35 9.85 13.86
N ILE A 154 -16.66 11.13 14.07
CA ILE A 154 -16.89 12.08 12.98
C ILE A 154 -15.64 12.31 12.13
N THR A 155 -14.45 12.37 12.75
CA THR A 155 -13.20 12.67 12.06
C THR A 155 -12.77 11.48 11.23
N HIS A 156 -12.84 10.29 11.79
CA HIS A 156 -12.54 9.03 11.11
C HIS A 156 -13.49 8.79 9.94
N CYS A 157 -14.80 8.98 10.12
CA CYS A 157 -15.78 8.86 9.02
C CYS A 157 -15.47 9.82 7.87
N LYS A 158 -15.10 11.08 8.18
CA LYS A 158 -14.75 12.07 7.14
C LYS A 158 -13.46 11.69 6.42
N SER A 159 -12.44 11.21 7.13
CA SER A 159 -11.20 10.76 6.51
C SER A 159 -11.47 9.63 5.53
N ALA A 160 -12.13 8.56 6.00
CA ALA A 160 -12.47 7.40 5.18
C ALA A 160 -13.25 7.77 3.92
N LEU A 161 -14.28 8.63 4.05
CA LEU A 161 -15.09 9.09 2.92
C LEU A 161 -14.30 9.95 1.94
N ASN A 162 -13.43 10.84 2.41
CA ASN A 162 -12.60 11.66 1.51
C ASN A 162 -11.56 10.82 0.77
N ASP A 163 -10.95 9.86 1.46
CA ASP A 163 -9.95 8.95 0.89
C ASP A 163 -10.59 8.09 -0.20
N SER A 164 -11.75 7.47 0.09
CA SER A 164 -12.51 6.68 -0.90
C SER A 164 -12.98 7.54 -2.08
N LEU A 165 -13.55 8.73 -1.84
CA LEU A 165 -13.97 9.66 -2.89
C LEU A 165 -12.80 10.08 -3.80
N SER A 166 -11.60 10.25 -3.24
CA SER A 166 -10.41 10.60 -4.02
C SER A 166 -10.04 9.48 -4.99
N VAL A 167 -10.02 8.23 -4.51
CA VAL A 167 -9.72 7.05 -5.34
C VAL A 167 -10.80 6.85 -6.39
N ILE A 168 -12.08 6.89 -6.01
CA ILE A 168 -13.22 6.73 -6.93
C ILE A 168 -13.19 7.80 -8.02
N LYS A 169 -13.03 9.08 -7.65
CA LYS A 169 -12.96 10.18 -8.63
C LYS A 169 -11.71 10.12 -9.50
N GLY A 170 -10.60 9.59 -8.99
CA GLY A 170 -9.39 9.34 -9.77
C GLY A 170 -9.62 8.30 -10.86
N ALA A 171 -10.26 7.18 -10.50
CA ALA A 171 -10.58 6.08 -11.40
C ALA A 171 -11.73 6.36 -12.38
N ASN A 172 -12.60 7.35 -12.07
CA ASN A 172 -13.77 7.69 -12.88
C ASN A 172 -13.53 8.76 -13.95
N LYS A 173 -12.29 9.24 -14.10
CA LYS A 173 -11.90 10.30 -15.05
C LYS A 173 -11.57 9.77 -16.44
#